data_AF-A0A7C2YFD7-F1
#
_entry.id   AF-A0A7C2YFD7-F1
#
_cell.length_a   1.000
_cell.length_b   1.000
_cell.length_c   1.000
_cell.angle_alpha   90.00
_cell.angle_beta   90.00
_cell.angle_gamma   90.00
#
_symmetry.space_group_name_H-M   'P 1'
#
loop_
_entity.id
_entity.type
_entity.pdbx_description
1 polymer ?
#
loop_
_entity_poly.entity_id
_entity_poly.type
_entity_poly.pdbx_seq_one_letter_code
_entity_poly.pdbx_strand_id
1 'polypeptide(L)'
;MWHYAFWEQAQSDWKAYRAIQSLSLDDCHALHYLQMTTEKLAKAMLLARGADIAEVRHSHKGFLRFLQLAARHPALPRQFNMPVRQFLEYVRSTLPLAGAIEHLAPTLAQDGPNPEYPWQESSGAIQIPASYQFSASTQLKQPNGRKLLRLTKAFLEQFEILFVKRK
;
A
#
# COMPACT_ATOMS: atom_id res chain seq x y z
N MET A 1 5.09 17.26 12.58
CA MET A 1 5.89 16.05 12.93
C MET A 1 6.02 15.18 11.68
N TRP A 2 7.14 14.47 11.48
CA TRP A 2 7.40 13.70 10.24
C TRP A 2 6.31 12.70 9.84
N HIS A 3 5.69 12.02 10.81
CA HIS A 3 4.58 11.09 10.51
C HIS A 3 3.41 11.78 9.80
N TYR A 4 3.10 13.03 10.16
CA TYR A 4 2.01 13.79 9.55
C TYR A 4 2.34 14.12 8.09
N ALA A 5 3.58 14.53 7.80
CA ALA A 5 4.02 14.84 6.43
C ALA A 5 3.91 13.60 5.50
N PHE A 6 4.33 12.43 5.99
CA PHE A 6 4.17 11.18 5.22
C PHE A 6 2.70 10.78 5.05
N TRP A 7 1.87 10.96 6.08
CA TRP A 7 0.45 10.68 6.01
C TRP A 7 -0.28 11.60 5.01
N GLU A 8 0.01 12.90 5.05
CA GLU A 8 -0.52 13.88 4.10
C GLU A 8 -0.12 13.55 2.67
N GLN A 9 1.14 13.19 2.44
CA GLN A 9 1.59 12.76 1.11
C GLN A 9 0.89 11.46 0.67
N ALA A 10 0.71 10.48 1.57
CA ALA A 10 -0.03 9.26 1.27
C ALA A 10 -1.50 9.55 0.88
N GLN A 11 -2.14 10.54 1.52
CA GLN A 11 -3.48 11.00 1.13
C GLN A 11 -3.48 11.64 -0.26
N SER A 12 -2.46 12.42 -0.60
CA SER A 12 -2.30 13.00 -1.93
C SER A 12 -2.16 11.91 -3.00
N ASP A 13 -1.29 10.93 -2.77
CA ASP A 13 -1.09 9.81 -3.70
C ASP A 13 -2.37 8.98 -3.86
N TRP A 14 -3.13 8.79 -2.77
CA TRP A 14 -4.42 8.10 -2.82
C TRP A 14 -5.44 8.84 -3.68
N LYS A 15 -5.50 10.17 -3.57
CA LYS A 15 -6.37 11.00 -4.43
C LYS A 15 -5.98 10.85 -5.90
N ALA A 16 -4.69 10.85 -6.22
CA ALA A 16 -4.20 10.63 -7.57
C ALA A 16 -4.58 9.23 -8.09
N TYR A 17 -4.38 8.18 -7.30
CA TYR A 17 -4.83 6.82 -7.62
C TYR A 17 -6.32 6.79 -7.97
N ARG A 18 -7.17 7.41 -7.14
CA ARG A 18 -8.62 7.47 -7.37
C ARG A 18 -9.01 8.23 -8.63
N ALA A 19 -8.32 9.34 -8.92
CA ALA A 19 -8.56 10.12 -10.15
C ALA A 19 -8.19 9.31 -11.40
N ILE A 20 -7.02 8.67 -11.40
CA ILE A 20 -6.51 7.89 -12.54
C ILE A 20 -7.43 6.71 -12.87
N GLN A 21 -8.02 6.06 -11.87
CA GLN A 21 -9.00 4.98 -12.07
C GLN A 21 -10.24 5.43 -12.89
N SER A 22 -10.49 6.74 -13.01
CA SER A 22 -11.57 7.29 -13.83
C SER A 22 -11.15 7.75 -15.23
N LEU A 23 -9.84 7.79 -15.51
CA LEU A 23 -9.27 8.37 -16.74
C LEU A 23 -8.90 7.35 -17.83
N SER A 24 -9.22 6.06 -17.64
CA SER A 24 -8.88 4.96 -18.57
C SER A 24 -7.41 4.95 -19.02
N LEU A 25 -6.49 5.36 -18.13
CA LEU A 25 -5.05 5.28 -18.38
C LEU A 25 -4.52 3.86 -18.18
N ASP A 26 -3.29 3.61 -18.65
CA ASP A 26 -2.60 2.34 -18.46
C ASP A 26 -2.46 1.97 -16.98
N ASP A 27 -2.54 0.66 -16.70
CA ASP A 27 -2.57 0.10 -15.34
C ASP A 27 -1.35 0.52 -14.49
N CYS A 28 -0.19 0.74 -15.12
CA CYS A 28 1.03 1.17 -14.45
C CYS A 28 0.83 2.46 -13.65
N HIS A 29 0.08 3.43 -14.17
CA HIS A 29 -0.14 4.71 -13.50
C HIS A 29 -0.91 4.52 -12.19
N ALA A 30 -2.01 3.77 -12.24
CA ALA A 30 -2.79 3.50 -11.04
C ALA A 30 -1.97 2.70 -10.01
N LEU A 31 -1.23 1.69 -10.47
CA LEU A 31 -0.39 0.87 -9.59
C LEU A 31 0.74 1.68 -8.93
N HIS A 32 1.39 2.58 -9.66
CA HIS A 32 2.42 3.46 -9.11
C HIS A 32 1.87 4.28 -7.94
N TYR A 33 0.75 4.98 -8.14
CA TYR A 33 0.17 5.78 -7.05
C TYR A 33 -0.35 4.95 -5.88
N LEU A 34 -0.87 3.74 -6.14
CA LEU A 34 -1.27 2.85 -5.06
C LEU A 34 -0.05 2.36 -4.27
N GLN A 35 1.03 1.95 -4.94
CA GLN A 35 2.28 1.56 -4.29
C GLN A 35 2.82 2.71 -3.43
N MET A 36 2.92 3.92 -3.98
CA MET A 36 3.37 5.11 -3.25
C MET A 36 2.49 5.45 -2.05
N THR A 37 1.16 5.33 -2.21
CA THR A 37 0.22 5.50 -1.09
C THR A 37 0.55 4.53 0.05
N THR A 38 0.69 3.24 -0.27
CA THR A 38 0.93 2.20 0.74
C THR A 38 2.30 2.32 1.41
N GLU A 39 3.33 2.71 0.65
CA GLU A 39 4.68 2.96 1.18
C GLU A 39 4.65 4.12 2.17
N LYS A 40 4.13 5.29 1.76
CA LYS A 40 4.14 6.50 2.59
C LYS A 40 3.24 6.35 3.82
N LEU A 41 2.11 5.66 3.68
CA LEU A 41 1.26 5.30 4.82
C LEU A 41 2.01 4.42 5.82
N ALA A 42 2.73 3.39 5.37
CA ALA A 42 3.54 2.55 6.26
C ALA A 42 4.64 3.36 6.97
N LYS A 43 5.31 4.27 6.26
CA LYS A 43 6.31 5.18 6.82
C LYS A 43 5.73 6.11 7.88
N ALA A 44 4.60 6.76 7.58
CA ALA A 44 3.87 7.62 8.51
C ALA A 44 3.59 6.90 9.83
N MET A 45 3.17 5.65 9.73
CA MET A 45 2.82 4.83 10.87
C MET A 45 4.01 4.39 11.72
N LEU A 46 5.12 3.98 11.10
CA LEU A 46 6.35 3.67 11.83
C LEU A 46 6.83 4.88 12.62
N LEU A 47 6.82 6.05 11.98
CA LEU A 47 7.18 7.33 12.61
C LEU A 47 6.24 7.73 13.74
N ALA A 48 4.92 7.49 13.61
CA ALA A 48 3.95 7.76 14.67
C ALA A 48 4.20 6.89 15.93
N ARG A 49 4.84 5.74 15.76
CA ARG A 49 5.24 4.83 16.85
C ARG A 49 6.65 5.07 17.38
N GLY A 50 7.33 6.12 16.91
CA GLY A 50 8.65 6.51 17.39
C GLY A 50 9.84 5.90 16.63
N ALA A 51 9.64 5.36 15.43
CA ALA A 51 10.76 4.97 14.58
C ALA A 51 11.61 6.19 14.17
N ASP A 52 12.90 5.97 13.91
CA ASP A 52 13.81 7.00 13.43
C ASP A 52 13.51 7.35 11.95
N ILE A 53 13.48 8.63 11.63
CA ILE A 53 13.34 9.12 10.25
C ILE A 53 14.49 8.66 9.35
N ALA A 54 15.71 8.54 9.88
CA ALA A 54 16.85 8.08 9.10
C ALA A 54 16.64 6.63 8.63
N GLU A 55 16.09 5.76 9.48
CA GLU A 55 15.78 4.36 9.15
C GLU A 55 14.58 4.26 8.19
N VAL A 56 13.52 5.02 8.47
CA VAL A 56 12.25 4.92 7.73
C VAL A 56 12.39 5.49 6.31
N ARG A 57 13.22 6.52 6.10
CA ARG A 57 13.35 7.20 4.80
C ARG A 57 13.79 6.24 3.69
N HIS A 58 14.71 5.34 3.99
CA HIS A 58 15.33 4.44 3.00
C HIS A 58 14.66 3.07 2.89
N SER A 59 13.69 2.76 3.77
CA SER A 59 12.95 1.49 3.69
C SER A 59 11.78 1.58 2.73
N HIS A 60 11.77 0.74 1.70
CA HIS A 60 10.60 0.51 0.84
C HIS A 60 9.73 -0.65 1.34
N LYS A 61 10.19 -1.38 2.36
CA LYS A 61 9.45 -2.44 3.02
C LYS A 61 8.78 -1.89 4.27
N GLY A 62 7.50 -2.20 4.44
CA GLY A 62 6.82 -1.82 5.66
C GLY A 62 5.32 -2.03 5.64
N PHE A 63 4.69 -2.03 4.45
CA PHE A 63 3.24 -2.10 4.34
C PHE A 63 2.70 -3.48 4.75
N LEU A 64 3.35 -4.57 4.34
CA LEU A 64 2.92 -5.92 4.73
C LEU A 64 3.08 -6.17 6.23
N ARG A 65 4.24 -5.81 6.78
CA ARG A 65 4.51 -5.86 8.23
C ARG A 65 3.51 -4.97 8.99
N PHE A 66 3.19 -3.82 8.43
CA PHE A 66 2.20 -2.92 8.99
C PHE A 66 0.82 -3.60 9.06
N LEU A 67 0.28 -4.13 7.96
CA LEU A 67 -1.04 -4.78 7.97
C LEU A 67 -1.14 -5.85 9.05
N GLN A 68 -0.09 -6.65 9.24
CA GLN A 68 -0.01 -7.66 10.29
C GLN A 68 -0.06 -7.07 11.72
N LEU A 69 0.59 -5.92 11.94
CA LEU A 69 0.55 -5.20 13.21
C LEU A 69 -0.80 -4.50 13.42
N ALA A 70 -1.33 -3.85 12.39
CA ALA A 70 -2.62 -3.18 12.38
C ALA A 70 -3.74 -4.16 12.77
N ALA A 71 -3.70 -5.37 12.22
CA ALA A 71 -4.70 -6.41 12.46
C ALA A 71 -4.92 -6.70 13.96
N ARG A 72 -3.94 -6.39 14.82
CA ARG A 72 -3.99 -6.60 16.27
C ARG A 72 -4.56 -5.40 17.04
N HIS A 73 -4.83 -4.27 16.39
CA HIS A 73 -5.36 -3.09 17.05
C HIS A 73 -6.85 -3.25 17.36
N PRO A 74 -7.29 -3.15 18.64
CA PRO A 74 -8.65 -3.51 19.05
C PRO A 74 -9.75 -2.59 18.49
N ALA A 75 -9.41 -1.35 18.09
CA ALA A 75 -10.39 -0.43 17.51
C ALA A 75 -10.78 -0.80 16.07
N LEU A 76 -9.93 -1.50 15.32
CA LEU A 76 -10.17 -1.77 13.91
C LEU A 76 -11.29 -2.80 13.67
N PRO A 77 -11.34 -3.96 14.37
CA PRO A 77 -12.48 -4.87 14.23
C PRO A 77 -13.83 -4.16 14.46
N ARG A 78 -13.89 -3.26 15.46
CA ARG A 78 -15.10 -2.48 15.77
C ARG A 78 -15.50 -1.56 14.62
N GLN A 79 -14.54 -0.86 14.01
CA GLN A 79 -14.80 0.01 12.86
C GLN A 79 -15.32 -0.76 11.64
N PHE A 80 -14.85 -2.00 11.46
CA PHE A 80 -15.31 -2.86 10.36
C PHE A 80 -16.61 -3.61 10.69
N ASN A 81 -17.14 -3.43 11.90
CA ASN A 81 -18.27 -4.20 12.45
C ASN A 81 -18.05 -5.72 12.32
N MET A 82 -16.85 -6.18 12.68
CA MET A 82 -16.43 -7.58 12.59
C MET A 82 -15.94 -8.08 13.94
N PRO A 83 -16.23 -9.34 14.31
CA PRO A 83 -15.52 -10.01 15.39
C PRO A 83 -14.01 -10.03 15.12
N VAL A 84 -13.20 -9.97 16.17
CA VAL A 84 -11.72 -9.92 16.07
C VAL A 84 -11.20 -11.03 15.16
N ARG A 85 -11.68 -12.28 15.32
CA ARG A 85 -11.27 -13.43 14.50
C ARG A 85 -11.55 -13.21 13.01
N GLN A 86 -12.76 -12.76 12.68
CA GLN A 86 -13.15 -12.47 11.30
C GLN A 86 -12.31 -11.34 10.71
N PHE A 87 -12.01 -10.30 11.49
CA PHE A 87 -11.15 -9.21 11.04
C PHE A 87 -9.70 -9.66 10.79
N LEU A 88 -9.15 -10.54 11.64
CA LEU A 88 -7.82 -11.12 11.41
C LEU A 88 -7.78 -11.95 10.12
N GLU A 89 -8.80 -12.76 9.85
CA GLU A 89 -8.94 -13.52 8.60
C GLU A 89 -9.10 -12.58 7.40
N TYR A 90 -9.88 -11.50 7.57
CA TYR A 90 -10.04 -10.44 6.58
C TYR A 90 -8.68 -9.84 6.19
N VAL A 91 -7.87 -9.39 7.16
CA VAL A 91 -6.54 -8.81 6.87
C VAL A 91 -5.59 -9.87 6.30
N ARG A 92 -5.57 -11.09 6.84
CA ARG A 92 -4.73 -12.18 6.31
C ARG A 92 -5.01 -12.45 4.84
N SER A 93 -6.28 -12.41 4.43
CA SER A 93 -6.68 -12.63 3.04
C SER A 93 -6.17 -11.56 2.06
N THR A 94 -5.76 -10.38 2.55
CA THR A 94 -5.20 -9.30 1.71
C THR A 94 -3.69 -9.30 1.65
N LEU A 95 -2.99 -10.04 2.52
CA LEU A 95 -1.53 -9.99 2.61
C LEU A 95 -0.81 -10.37 1.31
N PRO A 96 -1.21 -11.40 0.54
CA PRO A 96 -0.53 -11.73 -0.71
C PRO A 96 -0.53 -10.57 -1.71
N LEU A 97 -1.67 -9.91 -1.89
CA LEU A 97 -1.79 -8.76 -2.80
C LEU A 97 -1.07 -7.53 -2.26
N ALA A 98 -1.11 -7.28 -0.96
CA ALA A 98 -0.36 -6.19 -0.34
C ALA A 98 1.15 -6.39 -0.54
N GLY A 99 1.64 -7.63 -0.42
CA GLY A 99 3.02 -7.99 -0.74
C GLY A 99 3.34 -7.76 -2.22
N ALA A 100 2.46 -8.17 -3.13
CA ALA A 100 2.65 -7.94 -4.57
C ALA A 100 2.76 -6.44 -4.90
N ILE A 101 1.90 -5.59 -4.31
CA ILE A 101 1.95 -4.14 -4.49
C ILE A 101 3.23 -3.54 -3.89
N GLU A 102 3.68 -4.00 -2.72
CA GLU A 102 4.94 -3.56 -2.12
C GLU A 102 6.13 -3.90 -3.03
N HIS A 103 6.15 -5.09 -3.64
CA HIS A 103 7.22 -5.53 -4.54
C HIS A 103 7.23 -4.82 -5.90
N LEU A 104 6.23 -4.00 -6.22
CA LEU A 104 6.25 -3.15 -7.41
C LEU A 104 7.26 -2.00 -7.31
N ALA A 105 7.74 -1.65 -6.12
CA ALA A 105 8.78 -0.64 -5.96
C ALA A 105 10.05 -1.06 -6.74
N PRO A 106 10.67 -0.20 -7.55
CA PRO A 106 11.83 -0.58 -8.38
C PRO A 106 12.97 -1.24 -7.58
N THR A 107 13.24 -0.74 -6.37
CA THR A 107 14.26 -1.28 -5.46
C THR A 107 13.96 -2.70 -4.96
N LEU A 108 12.70 -3.11 -5.00
CA LEU A 108 12.24 -4.45 -4.60
C LEU A 108 11.99 -5.36 -5.82
N ALA A 109 11.57 -4.77 -6.94
CA ALA A 109 11.31 -5.48 -8.19
C ALA A 109 12.60 -5.95 -8.87
N GLN A 110 13.72 -5.23 -8.69
CA GLN A 110 14.97 -5.47 -9.43
C GLN A 110 14.69 -5.43 -10.94
N ASP A 111 15.05 -6.48 -11.69
CA ASP A 111 14.73 -6.66 -13.12
C ASP A 111 13.32 -7.24 -13.35
N GLY A 112 12.42 -7.07 -12.39
CA GLY A 112 11.05 -7.57 -12.42
C GLY A 112 10.01 -6.48 -12.68
N PRO A 113 8.72 -6.86 -12.68
CA PRO A 113 7.63 -5.94 -12.94
C PRO A 113 7.60 -4.77 -11.96
N ASN A 114 7.77 -3.56 -12.49
CA ASN A 114 7.62 -2.30 -11.77
C ASN A 114 6.86 -1.30 -12.66
N PRO A 115 6.06 -0.39 -12.09
CA PRO A 115 5.22 0.52 -12.86
C PRO A 115 5.96 1.77 -13.38
N GLU A 116 7.24 1.94 -13.03
CA GLU A 116 7.98 3.20 -13.26
C GLU A 116 8.91 3.15 -14.47
N TYR A 117 9.68 2.07 -14.63
CA TYR A 117 10.73 1.97 -15.63
C TYR A 117 10.60 0.69 -16.44
N PRO A 118 10.95 0.71 -17.75
CA PRO A 118 11.19 -0.51 -18.50
C PRO A 118 12.23 -1.40 -17.81
N TRP A 119 12.08 -2.72 -17.96
CA TRP A 119 13.04 -3.69 -17.43
C TRP A 119 13.31 -4.79 -18.46
N GLN A 120 14.44 -5.47 -18.31
CA GLN A 120 14.83 -6.57 -19.17
C GLN A 120 14.59 -7.89 -18.44
N GLU A 121 13.84 -8.80 -19.05
CA GLU A 121 13.67 -10.16 -18.52
C GLU A 121 14.93 -11.00 -18.75
N SER A 122 15.03 -12.14 -18.05
CA SER A 122 16.10 -13.11 -18.25
C SER A 122 16.18 -13.67 -19.68
N SER A 123 15.08 -13.60 -20.43
CA SER A 123 15.00 -13.95 -21.86
C SER A 123 15.69 -12.93 -22.78
N GLY A 124 16.03 -11.75 -22.25
CA GLY A 124 16.51 -10.60 -23.00
C GLY A 124 15.42 -9.66 -23.51
N ALA A 125 14.13 -10.02 -23.36
CA ALA A 125 13.00 -9.18 -23.77
C ALA A 125 12.89 -7.92 -22.89
N ILE A 126 12.60 -6.78 -23.52
CA ILE A 126 12.33 -5.51 -22.82
C ILE A 126 10.84 -5.39 -22.57
N GLN A 127 10.46 -5.27 -21.30
CA GLN A 127 9.09 -5.01 -20.88
C GLN A 127 8.90 -3.52 -20.63
N ILE A 128 7.76 -2.98 -21.08
CA ILE A 128 7.41 -1.57 -20.92
C ILE A 128 6.19 -1.49 -20.00
N PRO A 129 6.26 -0.76 -18.86
CA PRO A 129 5.16 -0.69 -17.91
C PRO A 129 3.82 -0.29 -18.53
N ALA A 130 3.81 0.65 -19.46
CA ALA A 130 2.60 1.14 -20.14
C ALA A 130 1.86 0.03 -20.93
N SER A 131 2.58 -0.97 -21.46
CA SER A 131 1.98 -2.09 -22.19
C SER A 131 1.97 -3.40 -21.39
N TYR A 132 2.48 -3.41 -20.17
CA TYR A 132 2.62 -4.62 -19.36
C TYR A 132 1.33 -4.95 -18.59
N GLN A 133 0.91 -6.21 -18.64
CA GLN A 133 -0.27 -6.68 -17.92
C GLN A 133 0.09 -7.09 -16.49
N PHE A 134 -0.04 -6.16 -15.56
CA PHE A 134 0.23 -6.43 -14.15
C PHE A 134 -0.84 -7.35 -13.54
N SER A 135 -0.40 -8.50 -12.99
CA SER A 135 -1.28 -9.40 -12.25
C SER A 135 -1.98 -8.71 -11.06
N ALA A 136 -1.28 -7.77 -10.40
CA ALA A 136 -1.81 -6.97 -9.30
C ALA A 136 -3.05 -6.16 -9.72
N SER A 137 -3.09 -5.60 -10.94
CA SER A 137 -4.24 -4.85 -11.46
C SER A 137 -5.48 -5.73 -11.59
N THR A 138 -5.30 -6.96 -12.10
CA THR A 138 -6.39 -7.94 -12.19
C THR A 138 -6.86 -8.37 -10.80
N GLN A 139 -5.93 -8.61 -9.87
CA GLN A 139 -6.25 -8.99 -8.49
C GLN A 139 -6.95 -7.89 -7.70
N LEU A 140 -6.66 -6.61 -7.99
CA LEU A 140 -7.33 -5.46 -7.37
C LEU A 140 -8.83 -5.42 -7.67
N LYS A 141 -9.26 -5.97 -8.81
CA LYS A 141 -10.67 -6.09 -9.22
C LYS A 141 -11.40 -7.21 -8.46
N GLN A 142 -10.66 -8.15 -7.86
CA GLN A 142 -11.21 -9.29 -7.12
C GLN A 142 -11.65 -8.93 -5.69
N PRO A 143 -12.42 -9.79 -4.97
CA PRO A 143 -12.87 -9.50 -3.62
C PRO A 143 -11.74 -9.09 -2.65
N ASN A 144 -10.60 -9.78 -2.68
CA ASN A 144 -9.47 -9.43 -1.80
C ASN A 144 -8.80 -8.10 -2.16
N GLY A 145 -8.83 -7.71 -3.45
CA GLY A 145 -8.45 -6.38 -3.90
C GLY A 145 -9.31 -5.29 -3.29
N ARG A 146 -10.63 -5.44 -3.38
CA ARG A 146 -11.58 -4.50 -2.74
C ARG A 146 -11.39 -4.43 -1.23
N LYS A 147 -11.10 -5.56 -0.58
CA LYS A 147 -10.81 -5.61 0.85
C LYS A 147 -9.56 -4.79 1.21
N LEU A 148 -8.49 -4.93 0.42
CA LEU A 148 -7.24 -4.21 0.62
C LEU A 148 -7.45 -2.70 0.44
N LEU A 149 -8.11 -2.29 -0.64
CA LEU A 149 -8.41 -0.88 -0.90
C LEU A 149 -9.26 -0.26 0.23
N ARG A 150 -10.21 -1.03 0.78
CA ARG A 150 -11.00 -0.60 1.95
C ARG A 150 -10.14 -0.44 3.20
N LEU A 151 -9.18 -1.33 3.44
CA LEU A 151 -8.22 -1.18 4.56
C LEU A 151 -7.35 0.06 4.38
N THR A 152 -6.75 0.24 3.21
CA THR A 152 -5.92 1.42 2.91
C THR A 152 -6.69 2.71 3.15
N LYS A 153 -7.92 2.81 2.64
CA LYS A 153 -8.80 3.96 2.89
C LYS A 153 -9.08 4.16 4.38
N ALA A 154 -9.44 3.11 5.11
CA ALA A 154 -9.73 3.20 6.54
C ALA A 154 -8.51 3.69 7.36
N PHE A 155 -7.30 3.23 7.01
CA PHE A 155 -6.07 3.68 7.67
C PHE A 155 -5.73 5.12 7.35
N LEU A 156 -5.97 5.58 6.13
CA LEU A 156 -5.81 6.99 5.77
C LEU A 156 -6.79 7.87 6.55
N GLU A 157 -8.07 7.50 6.61
CA GLU A 157 -9.13 8.31 7.24
C GLU A 157 -9.06 8.32 8.77
N GLN A 158 -8.48 7.29 9.39
CA GLN A 158 -8.44 7.14 10.85
C GLN A 158 -7.02 7.18 11.41
N PHE A 159 -6.05 7.67 10.63
CA PHE A 159 -4.64 7.62 10.97
C PHE A 159 -4.35 8.16 12.39
N GLU A 160 -4.88 9.33 12.71
CA GLU A 160 -4.66 9.96 14.02
C GLU A 160 -5.25 9.14 15.16
N ILE A 161 -6.48 8.65 15.00
CA ILE A 161 -7.20 7.87 16.02
C ILE A 161 -6.49 6.55 16.29
N LEU A 162 -5.95 5.92 15.26
CA LEU A 162 -5.35 4.60 15.36
C LEU A 162 -3.88 4.65 15.82
N PHE A 163 -3.13 5.71 15.48
CA PHE A 163 -1.68 5.68 15.55
C PHE A 163 -1.04 6.86 16.28
N VAL A 164 -1.76 7.97 16.47
CA VAL A 164 -1.25 9.11 17.23
C VAL A 164 -1.78 8.99 18.65
N LYS A 165 -0.90 8.64 19.60
CA LYS A 165 -1.27 8.69 21.03
C LYS A 165 -1.66 10.12 21.39
N ARG A 166 -2.90 10.33 21.85
CA ARG A 166 -3.25 11.56 22.55
C ARG A 166 -2.44 11.58 23.84
N LYS A 167 -1.62 12.62 24.00
CA LYS A 167 -0.92 12.90 25.26
C LYS A 167 -1.93 13.26 26.35
#